data_AF-A0A9W6RF05-F1
#
_entry.id   AF-A0A9W6RF05-F1
#
_cell.length_a   1.000
_cell.length_b   1.000
_cell.length_c   1.000
_cell.angle_alpha   90.00
_cell.angle_beta   90.00
_cell.angle_gamma   90.00
#
_symmetry.space_group_name_H-M   'P 1'
#
loop_
_entity.id
_entity.type
_entity.pdbx_description
1 polymer ?
#
loop_
_entity_poly.entity_id
_entity_poly.type
_entity_poly.pdbx_seq_one_letter_code
_entity_poly.pdbx_strand_id
1 'polypeptide(L)'
;MNHSLRRILAVKPTGPWLAVVDGAWHVESPAGVTDIPWERSRMWLLPLLERPRPEAESEARKVLDPGDPDLAEALRAIVHRGLTAWSDYWILLALDWMNNDEVERFAEQLHKIAHDQRWSQASRHTAKRLLKQRGLWPPEHHRLA
;
A
#
# COMPACT_ATOMS: atom_id res chain seq x y z
N MET A 1 28.60 -5.27 -13.31
CA MET A 1 28.17 -5.80 -12.00
C MET A 1 26.82 -6.46 -12.23
N ASN A 2 26.68 -7.74 -11.88
CA ASN A 2 25.40 -8.44 -11.99
C ASN A 2 24.59 -8.08 -10.75
N HIS A 3 23.62 -7.18 -10.87
CA HIS A 3 22.66 -6.91 -9.80
C HIS A 3 21.87 -8.20 -9.54
N SER A 4 21.86 -8.68 -8.30
CA SER A 4 21.09 -9.88 -7.96
C SER A 4 19.63 -9.49 -7.78
N LEU A 5 18.83 -9.67 -8.84
CA LEU A 5 17.38 -9.49 -8.79
C LEU A 5 16.74 -10.70 -8.10
N ARG A 6 16.06 -10.47 -6.98
CA ARG A 6 15.24 -11.49 -6.31
C ARG A 6 13.77 -11.08 -6.32
N ARG A 7 12.95 -11.85 -7.04
CA ARG A 7 11.50 -11.65 -7.12
C ARG A 7 10.83 -12.11 -5.84
N ILE A 8 10.11 -11.21 -5.17
CA ILE A 8 9.46 -11.50 -3.89
C ILE A 8 7.96 -11.72 -4.06
N LEU A 9 7.27 -10.79 -4.71
CA LEU A 9 5.82 -10.80 -4.77
C LEU A 9 5.33 -10.40 -6.15
N ALA A 10 4.57 -11.28 -6.78
CA ALA A 10 4.00 -10.99 -8.08
C ALA A 10 2.85 -9.97 -7.93
N VAL A 11 2.91 -8.88 -8.68
CA VAL A 11 1.83 -7.87 -8.73
C VAL A 11 0.60 -8.46 -9.42
N LYS A 12 0.82 -9.32 -10.43
CA LYS A 12 -0.16 -10.21 -11.05
C LYS A 12 0.43 -11.61 -11.15
N PRO A 13 -0.39 -12.69 -11.33
CA PRO A 13 0.10 -14.07 -11.39
C PRO A 13 1.24 -14.33 -12.39
N THR A 14 1.39 -13.50 -13.43
CA THR A 14 2.43 -13.62 -14.47
C THR A 14 3.41 -12.44 -14.52
N GLY A 15 3.40 -11.54 -13.53
CA GLY A 15 4.22 -10.32 -13.49
C GLY A 15 3.47 -9.04 -13.89
N PRO A 16 3.95 -7.82 -13.55
CA PRO A 16 5.27 -7.47 -12.98
C PRO A 16 5.47 -7.91 -11.53
N TRP A 17 6.69 -7.82 -11.01
CA TRP A 17 7.07 -8.28 -9.66
C TRP A 17 7.51 -7.12 -8.77
N LEU A 18 7.15 -7.18 -7.49
CA LEU A 18 7.88 -6.52 -6.41
C LEU A 18 9.13 -7.38 -6.12
N ALA A 19 10.29 -6.77 -6.24
CA ALA A 19 11.58 -7.45 -6.16
C ALA A 19 12.55 -6.70 -5.24
N VAL A 20 13.57 -7.41 -4.78
CA VAL A 20 14.72 -6.84 -4.08
C VAL A 20 15.90 -6.80 -5.04
N VAL A 21 16.52 -5.63 -5.17
CA VAL A 21 17.76 -5.42 -5.92
C VAL A 21 18.73 -4.69 -5.01
N ASP A 22 19.90 -5.27 -4.76
CA ASP A 22 20.94 -4.73 -3.87
C ASP A 22 20.42 -4.26 -2.50
N GLY A 23 19.45 -4.98 -1.93
CA GLY A 23 18.86 -4.67 -0.62
C GLY A 23 17.84 -3.52 -0.62
N ALA A 24 17.35 -3.10 -1.78
CA ALA A 24 16.26 -2.12 -1.91
C ALA A 24 15.04 -2.72 -2.63
N TRP A 25 13.86 -2.14 -2.40
CA TRP A 25 12.62 -2.53 -3.09
C TRP A 25 12.54 -1.91 -4.49
N HIS A 26 12.27 -2.75 -5.48
CA HIS A 26 12.07 -2.38 -6.88
C HIS A 26 10.79 -3.00 -7.44
N VAL A 27 10.28 -2.42 -8.52
CA VAL A 27 9.20 -3.02 -9.32
C VAL A 27 9.77 -3.37 -10.68
N GLU A 28 9.74 -4.67 -11.00
CA GLU A 28 10.18 -5.17 -12.28
C GLU A 28 9.29 -4.60 -13.39
N SER A 29 9.91 -4.02 -14.42
CA SER A 29 9.17 -3.60 -15.61
C SER A 29 8.57 -4.82 -16.32
N PRO A 30 7.34 -4.75 -16.86
CA PRO A 30 6.76 -5.82 -17.67
C PRO A 30 7.64 -6.28 -18.84
N ALA A 31 8.57 -5.43 -19.30
CA ALA A 31 9.51 -5.74 -20.38
C ALA A 31 10.81 -6.41 -19.89
N GLY A 32 11.07 -6.51 -18.58
CA GLY A 32 12.31 -7.09 -18.04
C GLY A 32 13.59 -6.27 -18.26
N VAL A 33 13.47 -5.02 -18.74
CA VAL A 33 14.61 -4.21 -19.21
C VAL A 33 15.08 -3.15 -18.21
N THR A 34 14.27 -2.77 -17.21
CA THR A 34 14.66 -1.68 -16.29
C THR A 34 13.89 -1.77 -14.98
N ASP A 35 14.61 -1.80 -13.87
CA ASP A 35 14.02 -1.60 -12.55
C ASP A 35 13.52 -0.16 -12.46
N ILE A 36 12.22 0.02 -12.29
CA ILE A 36 11.65 1.36 -12.20
C ILE A 36 11.67 1.79 -10.73
N PRO A 37 12.28 2.95 -10.41
CA PRO A 37 12.27 3.49 -9.06
C PRO A 37 10.85 3.48 -8.49
N TRP A 38 10.73 3.09 -7.23
CA TRP A 38 9.48 2.92 -6.50
C TRP A 38 8.52 4.11 -6.68
N GLU A 39 9.03 5.33 -6.79
CA GLU A 39 8.26 6.57 -6.97
C GLU A 39 7.51 6.62 -8.31
N ARG A 40 8.07 6.00 -9.35
CA ARG A 40 7.57 6.04 -10.73
C ARG A 40 6.73 4.82 -11.11
N SER A 41 6.86 3.73 -10.37
CA SER A 41 6.17 2.45 -10.65
C SER A 41 4.86 2.25 -9.89
N ARG A 42 4.48 3.18 -8.99
CA ARG A 42 3.35 2.97 -8.08
C ARG A 42 1.98 2.77 -8.77
N MET A 43 1.78 3.31 -9.98
CA MET A 43 0.56 3.03 -10.75
C MET A 43 0.43 1.56 -11.16
N TRP A 44 1.56 0.87 -11.31
CA TRP A 44 1.58 -0.52 -11.75
C TRP A 44 1.29 -1.50 -10.61
N LEU A 45 1.27 -1.03 -9.36
CA LEU A 45 0.99 -1.82 -8.16
C LEU A 45 -0.50 -1.90 -7.82
N LEU A 46 -1.37 -1.22 -8.57
CA LEU A 46 -2.83 -1.36 -8.42
C LEU A 46 -3.30 -2.82 -8.37
N PRO A 47 -2.84 -3.71 -9.27
CA PRO A 47 -3.31 -5.08 -9.28
C PRO A 47 -2.95 -5.85 -8.01
N LEU A 48 -1.96 -5.39 -7.24
CA LEU A 48 -1.65 -5.99 -5.95
C LEU A 48 -2.70 -5.66 -4.90
N LEU A 49 -3.24 -4.44 -4.91
CA LEU A 49 -4.34 -4.02 -4.03
C LEU A 49 -5.66 -4.72 -4.37
N GLU A 50 -5.83 -5.15 -5.62
CA GLU A 50 -7.00 -5.93 -6.06
C GLU A 50 -7.00 -7.37 -5.51
N ARG A 51 -5.87 -7.83 -4.95
CA ARG A 51 -5.73 -9.17 -4.37
C ARG A 51 -6.00 -9.16 -2.87
N PRO A 52 -6.53 -10.26 -2.30
CA PRO A 52 -6.62 -10.41 -0.85
C PRO A 52 -5.24 -10.27 -0.19
N ARG A 53 -5.10 -9.32 0.74
CA ARG A 53 -3.83 -9.07 1.44
C ARG A 53 -3.22 -10.32 2.08
N PRO A 54 -3.98 -11.19 2.77
CA PRO A 54 -3.40 -12.37 3.41
C PRO A 54 -2.72 -13.32 2.41
N GLU A 55 -3.25 -13.41 1.19
CA GLU A 55 -2.65 -14.23 0.12
C GLU A 55 -1.34 -13.62 -0.36
N ALA A 56 -1.34 -12.31 -0.65
CA ALA A 56 -0.14 -11.59 -1.09
C ALA A 56 0.99 -11.66 -0.05
N GLU A 57 0.68 -11.46 1.24
CA GLU A 57 1.66 -11.58 2.31
C GLU A 57 2.17 -13.01 2.48
N SER A 58 1.29 -14.01 2.36
CA SER A 58 1.67 -15.43 2.46
C SER A 58 2.62 -15.84 1.34
N GLU A 59 2.38 -15.38 0.11
CA GLU A 59 3.28 -15.60 -1.02
C GLU A 59 4.66 -14.99 -0.79
N ALA A 60 4.72 -13.71 -0.39
CA ALA A 60 5.98 -13.03 -0.13
C ALA A 60 6.78 -13.72 0.99
N ARG A 61 6.13 -14.11 2.09
CA ARG A 61 6.79 -14.77 3.22
C ARG A 61 7.43 -16.12 2.87
N LYS A 62 6.99 -16.80 1.82
CA LYS A 62 7.59 -18.08 1.39
C LYS A 62 8.98 -17.92 0.77
N VAL A 63 9.32 -16.73 0.30
CA VAL A 63 10.55 -16.47 -0.47
C VAL A 63 11.46 -15.44 0.16
N LEU A 64 11.00 -14.77 1.23
CA LEU A 64 11.82 -13.82 1.99
C LEU A 64 12.84 -14.56 2.85
N ASP A 65 14.10 -14.10 2.78
CA ASP A 65 15.23 -14.61 3.54
C ASP A 65 15.62 -13.63 4.67
N PRO A 66 16.29 -14.12 5.73
CA PRO A 66 16.90 -13.24 6.73
C PRO A 66 17.87 -12.25 6.08
N GLY A 67 17.62 -10.96 6.27
CA GLY A 67 18.41 -9.87 5.69
C GLY A 67 17.71 -9.14 4.53
N ASP A 68 16.58 -9.65 4.04
CA ASP A 68 15.73 -8.92 3.10
C ASP A 68 15.08 -7.70 3.77
N PRO A 69 14.79 -6.63 3.00
CA PRO A 69 14.08 -5.45 3.51
C PRO A 69 12.71 -5.77 4.11
N ASP A 70 12.24 -4.94 5.03
CA ASP A 70 10.94 -5.13 5.69
C ASP A 70 9.79 -5.09 4.67
N LEU A 71 9.11 -6.24 4.49
CA LEU A 71 7.92 -6.34 3.64
C LEU A 71 6.83 -5.38 4.11
N ALA A 72 6.66 -5.19 5.42
CA ALA A 72 5.63 -4.30 5.95
C ALA A 72 5.89 -2.85 5.52
N GLU A 73 7.15 -2.44 5.31
CA GLU A 73 7.48 -1.13 4.77
C GLU A 73 7.00 -0.97 3.33
N ALA A 74 7.27 -1.96 2.47
CA ALA A 74 6.79 -1.96 1.09
C ALA A 74 5.25 -1.90 1.02
N LEU A 75 4.56 -2.74 1.80
CA LEU A 75 3.10 -2.77 1.84
C LEU A 75 2.51 -1.44 2.35
N ARG A 76 3.09 -0.85 3.41
CA ARG A 76 2.70 0.48 3.90
C ARG A 76 2.83 1.54 2.81
N ALA A 77 3.90 1.49 2.02
CA ALA A 77 4.11 2.44 0.94
C ALA A 77 3.08 2.28 -0.20
N ILE A 78 2.63 1.05 -0.48
CA ILE A 78 1.54 0.77 -1.42
C ILE A 78 0.22 1.35 -0.91
N VAL A 79 -0.12 1.07 0.36
CA VAL A 79 -1.31 1.62 1.02
C VAL A 79 -1.29 3.15 0.98
N HIS A 80 -0.19 3.76 1.41
CA HIS A 80 -0.03 5.22 1.38
C HIS A 80 -0.25 5.79 -0.03
N ARG A 81 0.25 5.11 -1.07
CA ARG A 81 0.00 5.55 -2.45
C ARG A 81 -1.48 5.49 -2.79
N GLY A 82 -2.18 4.40 -2.47
CA GLY A 82 -3.60 4.28 -2.77
C GLY A 82 -4.44 5.33 -2.05
N LEU A 83 -4.12 5.63 -0.78
CA LEU A 83 -4.79 6.69 0.00
C LEU A 83 -4.51 8.12 -0.51
N THR A 84 -3.46 8.31 -1.30
CA THR A 84 -3.08 9.61 -1.90
C THR A 84 -3.37 9.68 -3.40
N ALA A 85 -4.00 8.64 -3.97
CA ALA A 85 -4.35 8.60 -5.36
C ALA A 85 -5.48 9.59 -5.69
N TRP A 86 -5.58 9.95 -6.97
CA TRP A 86 -6.61 10.85 -7.48
C TRP A 86 -7.95 10.16 -7.76
N SER A 87 -7.97 8.82 -7.73
CA SER A 87 -9.13 8.00 -8.06
C SER A 87 -9.75 7.39 -6.80
N ASP A 88 -11.07 7.49 -6.68
CA ASP A 88 -11.84 6.89 -5.57
C ASP A 88 -11.66 5.37 -5.50
N TYR A 89 -11.48 4.70 -6.66
CA TYR A 89 -11.22 3.28 -6.74
C TYR A 89 -9.95 2.86 -6.00
N TRP A 90 -8.87 3.63 -6.18
CA TRP A 90 -7.60 3.37 -5.50
C TRP A 90 -7.70 3.56 -4.00
N ILE A 91 -8.44 4.58 -3.57
CA ILE A 91 -8.66 4.85 -2.15
C ILE A 91 -9.43 3.69 -1.54
N LEU A 92 -10.53 3.26 -2.15
CA LEU A 92 -11.35 2.19 -1.60
C LEU A 92 -10.56 0.88 -1.47
N LEU A 93 -9.81 0.49 -2.52
CA LEU A 93 -8.94 -0.67 -2.45
C LEU A 93 -7.90 -0.55 -1.33
N ALA A 94 -7.25 0.61 -1.21
CA ALA A 94 -6.25 0.81 -0.15
C ALA A 94 -6.87 0.73 1.25
N LEU A 95 -8.05 1.32 1.45
CA LEU A 95 -8.80 1.26 2.71
C LEU A 95 -9.14 -0.19 3.10
N ASP A 96 -9.61 -0.99 2.14
CA ASP A 96 -9.95 -2.39 2.38
C ASP A 96 -8.70 -3.27 2.63
N TRP A 97 -7.54 -2.84 2.13
CA TRP A 97 -6.27 -3.54 2.31
C TRP A 97 -5.57 -3.22 3.64
N MET A 98 -5.99 -2.20 4.39
CA MET A 98 -5.27 -1.76 5.59
C MET A 98 -5.36 -2.78 6.73
N ASN A 99 -4.27 -2.89 7.48
CA ASN A 99 -4.28 -3.52 8.81
C ASN A 99 -4.43 -2.48 9.94
N ASN A 100 -4.54 -2.95 11.19
CA ASN A 100 -4.75 -2.08 12.35
C ASN A 100 -3.62 -1.06 12.55
N ASP A 101 -2.36 -1.46 12.42
CA ASP A 101 -1.19 -0.60 12.61
C ASP A 101 -1.13 0.52 11.56
N GLU A 102 -1.54 0.20 10.33
CA GLU A 102 -1.66 1.16 9.24
C GLU A 102 -2.80 2.14 9.44
N VAL A 103 -3.93 1.72 10.01
CA VAL A 103 -5.03 2.63 10.32
C VAL A 103 -4.59 3.68 11.32
N GLU A 104 -3.81 3.30 12.34
CA GLU A 104 -3.21 4.23 13.29
C GLU A 104 -2.18 5.14 12.62
N ARG A 105 -1.25 4.55 11.86
CA ARG A 105 -0.19 5.30 11.18
C ARG A 105 -0.75 6.33 10.18
N PHE A 106 -1.83 6.01 9.47
CA PHE A 106 -2.43 6.86 8.45
C PHE A 106 -3.70 7.60 8.92
N ALA A 107 -3.93 7.68 10.23
CA ALA A 107 -5.15 8.26 10.81
C ALA A 107 -5.46 9.67 10.27
N GLU A 108 -4.46 10.55 10.14
CA GLU A 108 -4.65 11.89 9.60
C GLU A 108 -5.16 11.86 8.14
N GLN A 109 -4.61 10.98 7.31
CA GLN A 109 -5.05 10.82 5.92
C GLN A 109 -6.46 10.24 5.85
N LEU A 110 -6.81 9.30 6.73
CA LEU A 110 -8.16 8.76 6.82
C LEU A 110 -9.17 9.82 7.25
N HIS A 111 -8.81 10.72 8.17
CA HIS A 111 -9.66 11.85 8.55
C HIS A 111 -9.90 12.78 7.35
N LYS A 112 -8.85 13.11 6.58
CA LYS A 112 -8.97 13.89 5.34
C LYS A 112 -9.94 13.22 4.36
N ILE A 113 -9.77 11.91 4.11
CA ILE A 113 -10.66 11.16 3.22
C ILE A 113 -12.10 11.18 3.76
N ALA A 114 -12.32 10.93 5.04
CA ALA A 114 -13.66 10.86 5.64
C ALA A 114 -14.45 12.17 5.55
N HIS A 115 -13.78 13.33 5.56
CA HIS A 115 -14.41 14.66 5.53
C HIS A 115 -14.53 15.26 4.14
N ASP A 116 -13.66 14.89 3.20
CA ASP A 116 -13.57 15.49 1.88
C ASP A 116 -14.68 15.02 0.94
N GLN A 117 -15.58 15.93 0.57
CA GLN A 117 -16.78 15.63 -0.24
C GLN A 117 -16.45 15.24 -1.69
N ARG A 118 -15.20 15.38 -2.14
CA ARG A 118 -14.81 14.90 -3.48
C ARG A 118 -14.83 13.38 -3.61
N TRP A 119 -14.73 12.67 -2.49
CA TRP A 119 -14.72 11.21 -2.46
C TRP A 119 -16.12 10.62 -2.34
N SER A 120 -16.28 9.40 -2.84
CA SER A 120 -17.56 8.71 -2.78
C SER A 120 -18.01 8.52 -1.33
N GLN A 121 -19.33 8.38 -1.14
CA GLN A 121 -19.86 8.08 0.18
C GLN A 121 -19.27 6.77 0.76
N ALA A 122 -19.02 5.78 -0.10
CA ALA A 122 -18.42 4.51 0.30
C ALA A 122 -17.02 4.71 0.88
N SER A 123 -16.12 5.38 0.15
CA SER A 123 -14.75 5.66 0.62
C SER A 123 -14.75 6.45 1.93
N ARG A 124 -15.58 7.49 2.03
CA ARG A 124 -15.72 8.30 3.25
C ARG A 124 -16.20 7.48 4.44
N HIS A 125 -17.24 6.66 4.24
CA HIS A 125 -17.81 5.81 5.29
C HIS A 125 -16.82 4.73 5.72
N THR A 126 -16.08 4.13 4.79
CA THR A 126 -15.07 3.11 5.08
C THR A 126 -13.92 3.71 5.89
N ALA A 127 -13.37 4.86 5.48
CA ALA A 127 -12.33 5.55 6.24
C ALA A 127 -12.79 5.89 7.67
N LYS A 128 -14.00 6.44 7.81
CA LYS A 128 -14.61 6.73 9.13
C LYS A 128 -14.81 5.47 9.96
N ARG A 129 -15.23 4.35 9.35
CA ARG A 129 -15.42 3.06 10.03
C ARG A 129 -14.10 2.54 10.60
N LEU A 130 -13.02 2.58 9.80
CA LEU A 130 -11.69 2.16 10.25
C LEU A 130 -11.21 2.99 11.44
N LEU A 131 -11.34 4.33 11.37
CA LEU A 131 -10.98 5.22 12.47
C LEU A 131 -11.78 4.92 13.75
N LYS A 132 -13.09 4.70 13.64
CA LYS A 132 -13.95 4.32 14.78
C LYS A 132 -13.53 2.99 15.41
N GLN A 133 -13.21 1.99 14.60
CA GLN A 133 -12.76 0.68 15.07
C GLN A 133 -11.46 0.75 15.88
N ARG A 134 -10.64 1.79 15.67
CA ARG A 134 -9.41 2.05 16.43
C ARG A 134 -9.57 3.08 17.56
N GLY A 135 -10.77 3.61 17.78
CA GLY A 135 -10.97 4.68 18.78
C GLY A 135 -10.35 6.03 18.37
N LEU A 136 -10.02 6.22 17.09
CA LEU A 136 -9.39 7.42 16.55
C LEU A 136 -10.42 8.42 15.99
N TRP A 137 -11.70 8.24 16.32
CA TRP A 137 -12.81 9.08 15.90
C TRP A 137 -13.64 9.53 17.12
N PRO A 138 -14.00 10.82 17.25
CA PRO A 138 -13.72 11.92 16.32
C PRO A 138 -12.24 12.32 16.30
N PRO A 139 -11.76 13.05 15.28
CA PRO A 139 -10.41 13.60 15.31
C PRO A 139 -10.24 14.42 16.60
N GLU A 140 -9.13 14.26 17.30
CA GLU A 140 -8.82 15.11 18.44
C GLU A 140 -8.79 16.55 17.95
N HIS A 141 -9.77 17.34 18.40
CA HIS A 141 -9.72 18.78 18.19
C HIS A 141 -8.51 19.28 18.97
N HIS A 142 -7.41 19.59 18.28
CA HIS A 142 -6.51 20.63 18.77
C HIS A 142 -7.35 21.89 18.89
N ARG A 143 -7.91 22.12 20.08
CA ARG A 143 -8.30 23.44 20.51
C ARG A 143 -7.03 24.25 20.47
N LEU A 144 -6.88 25.06 19.43
CA LEU A 144 -6.02 26.22 19.49
C LEU A 144 -6.54 27.04 20.68
N ALA A 145 -5.79 27.00 21.77
CA ALA A 145 -5.84 28.01 22.82
C ALA A 145 -5.05 29.23 22.35
#